data_AF-X1NHK4-F1
#
_entry.id   AF-X1NHK4-F1
#
_cell.length_a   1.000
_cell.length_b   1.000
_cell.length_c   1.000
_cell.angle_alpha   90.00
_cell.angle_beta   90.00
_cell.angle_gamma   90.00
#
_symmetry.space_group_name_H-M   'P 1'
#
loop_
_entity.id
_entity.type
_entity.pdbx_description
1 polymer ?
#
loop_
_entity_poly.entity_id
_entity_poly.type
_entity_poly.pdbx_seq_one_letter_code
_entity_poly.pdbx_strand_id
1 'polypeptide(L)' 'MITMEKHLAMLVKDDKLDLLEAQKWANNLTSFVDIMKRT' A
#
# COMPACT_ATOMS: atom_id res chain seq x y z
N MET A 1 14.53 2.05 5.70
CA MET A 1 13.22 2.47 6.25
C MET A 1 12.15 1.96 5.29
N ILE A 2 11.24 1.10 5.76
CA ILE A 2 10.05 0.74 4.97
C ILE A 2 9.02 1.84 5.24
N THR A 3 8.58 2.52 4.19
CA THR A 3 7.48 3.49 4.27
C THR A 3 6.17 2.75 4.53
N MET A 4 5.23 3.41 5.22
CA MET A 4 3.91 2.86 5.54
C MET A 4 3.21 2.36 4.27
N GLU A 5 3.31 3.12 3.17
CA GLU A 5 2.73 2.76 1.88
C GLU A 5 3.31 1.46 1.30
N LYS A 6 4.62 1.22 1.49
CA LYS A 6 5.29 0.01 1.01
C LYS A 6 4.94 -1.21 1.85
N HIS A 7 4.72 -1.01 3.15
CA HIS A 7 4.21 -2.03 4.05
C HIS A 7 2.76 -2.39 3.68
N LEU A 8 1.90 -1.38 3.47
CA LEU A 8 0.51 -1.57 3.05
C LEU A 8 0.43 -2.29 1.70
N ALA A 9 1.27 -1.94 0.72
CA ALA A 9 1.29 -2.61 -0.57
C ALA A 9 1.70 -4.09 -0.46
N MET A 10 2.63 -4.42 0.45
CA MET A 10 2.95 -5.82 0.76
C MET A 10 1.78 -6.56 1.40
N LEU A 11 1.07 -5.94 2.36
CA LEU A 11 -0.10 -6.55 3.00
C LEU A 11 -1.24 -6.79 2.03
N VAL A 12 -1.45 -5.88 1.07
CA VAL A 12 -2.43 -6.04 -0.01
C VAL A 12 -2.04 -7.16 -0.97
N LYS A 13 -0.75 -7.30 -1.31
CA LYS A 13 -0.27 -8.40 -2.15
C LYS A 13 -0.35 -9.77 -1.45
N ASP A 14 -0.22 -9.79 -0.13
CA ASP A 14 -0.32 -11.00 0.69
C ASP A 14 -1.78 -11.39 1.00
N ASP A 15 -2.77 -10.71 0.39
CA ASP A 15 -4.21 -10.88 0.60
C ASP A 15 -4.66 -10.67 2.06
N LYS A 16 -3.79 -10.08 2.90
CA LYS A 16 -4.06 -9.80 4.32
C LYS A 16 -4.80 -8.49 4.55
N LEU A 17 -4.85 -7.63 3.53
CA LEU A 17 -5.45 -6.31 3.61
C LEU A 17 -6.14 -5.98 2.29
N ASP A 18 -7.36 -5.49 2.38
CA ASP A 18 -8.12 -5.11 1.19
C ASP A 18 -7.57 -3.82 0.57
N LEU A 19 -7.67 -3.70 -0.76
CA LEU A 19 -7.14 -2.55 -1.50
C LEU A 19 -7.81 -1.25 -1.08
N LEU A 20 -9.07 -1.34 -0.63
CA LEU A 20 -9.86 -0.21 -0.13
C LEU A 20 -9.42 0.21 1.28
N GLU A 21 -9.07 -0.76 2.13
CA GLU A 21 -8.56 -0.50 3.47
C GLU A 21 -7.15 0.09 3.41
N ALA A 22 -6.28 -0.47 2.57
CA ALA A 22 -4.95 0.06 2.37
C ALA A 22 -4.95 1.52 1.90
N GLN A 23 -5.90 1.90 1.05
CA GLN A 23 -6.09 3.27 0.62
C GLN A 23 -6.56 4.22 1.74
N LYS A 24 -7.37 3.75 2.69
CA LYS A 24 -7.77 4.55 3.86
C LYS A 24 -6.61 4.82 4.82
N TRP A 25 -5.69 3.86 4.92
CA TRP A 25 -4.54 3.93 5.82
C TRP A 25 -3.30 4.56 5.15
N ALA A 26 -3.29 4.61 3.81
CA ALA A 26 -2.25 5.25 3.05
C ALA A 26 -2.25 6.76 3.31
N ASN A 27 -1.16 7.25 3.90
CA ASN A 27 -0.97 8.67 4.17
C ASN A 27 -0.88 9.50 2.86
N ASN A 28 -0.35 8.88 1.80
CA ASN A 28 -0.34 9.43 0.46
C ASN A 28 -0.73 8.34 -0.55
N LEU A 29 -1.95 8.45 -1.09
CA LEU A 29 -2.48 7.55 -2.10
C LEU A 29 -1.60 7.51 -3.36
N THR A 30 -1.04 8.64 -3.77
CA THR A 30 -0.16 8.71 -4.95
C THR A 30 1.09 7.87 -4.75
N SER A 31 1.73 7.98 -3.58
CA SER A 31 2.90 7.14 -3.24
C SER A 31 2.52 5.66 -3.15
N PHE A 32 1.37 5.34 -2.55
CA PHE A 32 0.89 3.97 -2.45
C PHE A 32 0.61 3.34 -3.83
N VAL A 33 -0.07 4.06 -4.72
CA VAL A 33 -0.35 3.62 -6.08
C VAL A 33 0.94 3.52 -6.92
N ASP A 34 1.90 4.43 -6.74
CA ASP A 34 3.21 4.35 -7.38
C ASP A 34 3.95 3.06 -6.96
N ILE A 35 3.98 2.76 -5.66
CA ILE A 35 4.62 1.56 -5.12
C ILE A 35 3.94 0.28 -5.61
N MET A 36 2.59 0.29 -5.66
CA MET A 36 1.78 -0.80 -6.21
C MET A 36 2.05 -1.01 -7.71
N LYS A 37 2.26 0.06 -8.49
CA LYS A 37 2.61 -0.03 -9.92
C LYS A 37 4.06 -0.46 -10.17
N ARG A 38 4.96 -0.13 -9.26
CA ARG A 38 6.41 -0.33 -9.42
C ARG A 38 6.89 -1.71 -8.98
N THR A 39 6.04 -2.49 -8.30
CA THR A 39 6.35 -3.84 -7.79
C THR A 39 5.47 -4.87 -8.45
#